data_AF-A0A3S3S869-F1
#
_entry.id   AF-A0A3S3S869-F1
#
_cell.length_a   1.000
_cell.length_b   1.000
_cell.length_c   1.000
_cell.angle_alpha   90.00
_cell.angle_beta   90.00
_cell.angle_gamma   90.00
#
_symmetry.space_group_name_H-M   'P 1'
#
loop_
_entity.id
_entity.type
_entity.pdbx_description
1 polymer ?
#
loop_
_entity_poly.entity_id
_entity_poly.type
_entity_poly.pdbx_seq_one_letter_code
_entity_poly.pdbx_strand_id
1 'polypeptide(L)'
;MIKKECGFVGKFKPILRKPGEVIRSEDWNRMQEEILGDIQDLEARLHKLREYIDSMEQTETLLNMVSPVGTSYALNEVVPGEKTSYDSPVVGLITRQWVAQKGSEGVICRFGIAAKFESMDYWSGAENGDRKTLEITFEYIDGTSAVVNGLYVHERSKLRPKGTDNPYIEYLLSPNENVWYRYRAKNPSPEKEVLTVTFRNTNPECAPRIGNVIHYSSRIRSGAILQE
;
A
#
# COMPACT_ATOMS: atom_id res chain seq x y z
N MET A 1 -25.03 -0.97 20.04
CA MET A 1 -24.30 -0.03 20.91
C MET A 1 -23.52 -0.87 21.92
N ILE A 2 -22.31 -1.31 21.56
CA ILE A 2 -21.52 -2.23 22.39
C ILE A 2 -20.65 -1.37 23.31
N LYS A 3 -21.11 -1.16 24.55
CA LYS A 3 -20.25 -0.71 25.64
C LYS A 3 -19.39 -1.91 26.05
N LYS A 4 -18.17 -1.99 25.52
CA LYS A 4 -17.11 -2.78 26.17
C LYS A 4 -16.55 -1.92 27.29
N GLU A 5 -17.02 -2.18 28.50
CA GLU A 5 -16.35 -1.72 29.71
C GLU A 5 -14.97 -2.38 29.74
N CYS A 6 -13.91 -1.61 29.46
CA CYS A 6 -12.57 -1.94 29.90
C CYS A 6 -12.56 -1.84 31.43
N GLY A 7 -12.91 -2.94 32.10
CA GLY A 7 -12.78 -3.07 33.55
C GLY A 7 -11.33 -2.90 33.95
N PHE A 8 -11.04 -1.82 34.68
CA PHE A 8 -9.78 -1.64 35.38
C PHE A 8 -9.74 -2.62 36.56
N VAL A 9 -9.06 -3.76 36.40
CA VAL A 9 -8.80 -4.69 37.50
C VAL A 9 -7.56 -4.20 38.25
N GLY A 10 -7.80 -3.65 39.45
CA GLY A 10 -6.88 -3.48 40.57
C GLY A 10 -5.47 -2.94 40.31
N LYS A 11 -5.21 -1.67 40.68
CA LYS A 11 -3.86 -1.29 41.11
C LYS A 11 -3.54 -2.07 42.39
N PHE A 12 -2.37 -2.72 42.46
CA PHE A 12 -1.84 -3.31 43.69
C PHE A 12 -2.14 -2.42 44.91
N LYS A 13 -2.79 -2.99 45.92
CA LYS A 13 -3.13 -2.29 47.16
C LYS A 13 -2.16 -2.73 48.25
N PRO A 14 -1.16 -1.91 48.62
CA PRO A 14 -0.23 -2.27 49.67
C PRO A 14 -0.97 -2.48 50.98
N ILE A 15 -0.58 -3.52 51.72
CA ILE A 15 -1.11 -3.79 53.06
C ILE A 15 -0.51 -2.73 54.00
N LEU A 16 -1.33 -1.76 54.43
CA LEU A 16 -0.92 -0.71 55.36
C LEU A 16 -0.76 -1.29 56.77
N ARG A 17 0.45 -1.24 57.33
CA ARG A 17 0.81 -1.80 58.64
C ARG A 17 1.56 -0.78 59.50
N LYS A 18 1.48 -0.92 60.83
CA LYS A 18 2.23 -0.07 61.78
C LYS A 18 3.70 -0.51 61.84
N PRO A 19 4.66 0.41 62.08
CA PRO A 19 6.07 0.05 62.24
C PRO A 19 6.27 -1.00 63.36
N GLY A 20 6.98 -2.09 63.07
CA GLY A 20 7.28 -3.17 64.03
C GLY A 20 6.38 -4.41 63.94
N GLU A 21 5.33 -4.40 63.12
CA GLU A 21 4.52 -5.61 62.87
C GLU A 21 5.24 -6.59 61.91
N VAL A 22 5.34 -7.85 62.32
CA VAL A 22 5.93 -8.93 61.52
C VAL A 22 4.95 -9.35 60.42
N ILE A 23 5.44 -9.43 59.17
CA ILE A 23 4.64 -9.91 58.03
C ILE A 23 4.34 -11.40 58.24
N ARG A 24 3.06 -11.75 58.25
CA ARG A 24 2.62 -13.16 58.28
C ARG A 24 2.87 -13.79 56.93
N SER A 25 3.22 -15.08 56.91
CA SER A 25 3.45 -15.85 55.67
C SER A 25 2.25 -15.81 54.72
N GLU A 26 1.02 -15.78 55.25
CA GLU A 26 -0.21 -15.65 54.46
C GLU A 26 -0.32 -14.31 53.72
N ASP A 27 0.02 -13.20 54.39
CA ASP A 27 0.02 -11.87 53.78
C ASP A 27 1.15 -11.75 52.73
N TRP A 28 2.29 -12.38 52.98
CA TRP A 28 3.40 -12.45 52.02
C TRP A 28 3.01 -13.23 50.76
N ASN A 29 2.43 -14.43 50.92
CA ASN A 29 2.00 -15.26 49.80
C ASN A 29 0.92 -14.57 48.96
N ARG A 30 -0.06 -13.93 49.61
CA ARG A 30 -1.10 -13.16 48.89
C ARG A 30 -0.50 -12.02 48.07
N MET A 31 0.46 -11.27 48.63
CA MET A 31 1.14 -10.22 47.86
C MET A 31 1.90 -10.79 46.67
N GLN A 32 2.58 -11.95 46.82
CA GLN A 32 3.28 -12.59 45.72
C GLN A 32 2.33 -13.07 44.61
N GLU A 33 1.19 -13.65 44.96
CA GLU A 33 0.17 -14.09 44.00
C GLU A 33 -0.48 -12.91 43.26
N GLU A 34 -0.82 -11.82 43.97
CA GLU A 34 -1.36 -10.60 43.37
C GLU A 34 -0.35 -9.96 42.41
N ILE A 35 0.92 -9.83 42.82
CA ILE A 35 1.98 -9.29 41.97
C ILE A 35 2.20 -10.17 40.74
N LEU A 36 2.21 -11.50 40.90
CA LEU A 36 2.37 -12.42 39.78
C LEU A 36 1.20 -12.32 38.79
N GLY A 37 -0.03 -12.21 39.30
CA GLY A 37 -1.23 -12.01 38.49
C GLY A 37 -1.18 -10.69 37.70
N ASP A 38 -0.78 -9.59 38.35
CA ASP A 38 -0.62 -8.29 37.71
C ASP A 38 0.45 -8.33 36.61
N ILE A 39 1.58 -9.01 36.85
CA ILE A 39 2.65 -9.19 35.85
C ILE A 39 2.14 -9.98 34.64
N GLN A 40 1.43 -11.10 34.86
CA GLN A 40 0.90 -11.92 33.76
C GLN A 40 -0.14 -11.17 32.91
N ASP A 41 -1.02 -10.38 33.54
CA ASP A 41 -1.99 -9.56 32.83
C ASP A 41 -1.30 -8.44 32.03
N LEU A 42 -0.26 -7.80 32.60
CA LEU A 42 0.55 -6.83 31.88
C LEU A 42 1.27 -7.44 30.67
N GLU A 43 1.87 -8.63 30.81
CA GLU A 43 2.50 -9.35 29.70
C GLU A 43 1.50 -9.68 28.59
N ALA A 44 0.31 -10.18 28.95
CA ALA A 44 -0.75 -10.49 27.99
C ALA A 44 -1.23 -9.23 27.24
N ARG A 45 -1.33 -8.09 27.92
CA ARG A 45 -1.70 -6.81 27.30
C ARG A 45 -0.60 -6.27 26.39
N LEU A 46 0.66 -6.36 26.82
CA LEU A 46 1.81 -5.98 25.99
C LEU A 46 1.86 -6.82 24.71
N HIS A 47 1.60 -8.12 24.79
CA HIS A 47 1.50 -8.98 23.62
C HIS A 47 0.40 -8.55 22.65
N LYS A 48 -0.81 -8.28 23.16
CA LYS A 48 -1.93 -7.80 22.33
C LYS A 48 -1.65 -6.45 21.68
N LEU A 49 -1.02 -5.53 22.42
CA LEU A 49 -0.63 -4.22 21.88
C LEU A 49 0.43 -4.36 20.79
N ARG A 50 1.40 -5.26 20.98
CA ARG A 50 2.40 -5.57 19.97
C ARG A 50 1.76 -6.14 18.71
N GLU A 51 0.87 -7.13 18.83
CA GLU A 51 0.13 -7.69 17.69
C GLU A 51 -0.70 -6.61 16.98
N TYR A 52 -1.34 -5.73 17.74
CA TYR A 52 -2.10 -4.61 17.18
C TYR A 52 -1.20 -3.67 16.38
N ILE A 53 -0.05 -3.25 16.92
CA ILE A 53 0.90 -2.38 16.22
C ILE A 53 1.48 -3.09 14.98
N ASP A 54 1.82 -4.37 15.09
CA ASP A 54 2.35 -5.17 13.97
C ASP A 54 1.32 -5.33 12.83
N SER A 55 0.03 -5.16 13.13
CA SER A 55 -1.06 -5.18 12.16
C SER A 55 -1.41 -3.81 11.54
N MET A 56 -0.80 -2.72 12.02
CA MET A 56 -1.09 -1.38 11.51
C MET A 56 -0.36 -1.13 10.18
N GLU A 57 -1.14 -0.92 9.13
CA GLU A 57 -0.68 -0.47 7.82
C GLU A 57 -0.97 1.03 7.63
N GLN A 58 0.03 1.78 7.21
CA GLN A 58 -0.09 3.14 6.73
C GLN A 58 -0.14 3.13 5.20
N THR A 59 -1.13 3.80 4.62
CA THR A 59 -1.21 3.99 3.17
C THR A 59 -1.01 5.46 2.84
N GLU A 60 -0.07 5.74 1.95
CA GLU A 60 0.20 7.08 1.43
C GLU A 60 -0.22 7.16 -0.04
N THR A 61 -0.68 8.34 -0.45
CA THR A 61 -1.12 8.59 -1.82
C THR A 61 -0.29 9.70 -2.43
N LEU A 62 0.44 9.37 -3.49
CA LEU A 62 1.18 10.32 -4.29
C LEU A 62 0.34 10.75 -5.49
N LEU A 63 0.03 12.04 -5.55
CA LEU A 63 -0.80 12.65 -6.59
C LEU A 63 0.06 13.42 -7.60
N ASN A 64 -0.47 13.57 -8.81
CA ASN A 64 0.14 14.37 -9.87
C ASN A 64 1.60 13.98 -10.19
N MET A 65 1.85 12.66 -10.19
CA MET A 65 3.17 12.13 -10.45
C MET A 65 3.66 12.53 -11.85
N VAL A 66 4.85 13.13 -11.88
CA VAL A 66 5.53 13.52 -13.11
C VAL A 66 6.66 12.53 -13.37
N SER A 67 6.82 12.14 -14.64
CA SER A 67 7.90 11.29 -15.08
C SER A 67 8.87 12.07 -15.96
N PRO A 68 10.20 11.88 -15.80
CA PRO A 68 11.20 12.47 -16.68
C PRO A 68 11.29 11.76 -18.04
N VAL A 69 10.61 10.62 -18.19
CA VAL A 69 10.62 9.77 -19.39
C VAL A 69 9.21 9.41 -19.84
N GLY A 70 9.06 9.08 -21.11
CA GLY A 70 7.76 8.77 -21.72
C GLY A 70 6.96 10.03 -22.07
N THR A 71 5.75 9.83 -22.57
CA THR A 71 4.86 10.92 -23.00
C THR A 71 3.59 10.91 -22.15
N SER A 72 3.22 12.07 -21.63
CA SER A 72 1.99 12.23 -20.86
C SER A 72 0.93 12.95 -21.68
N TYR A 73 -0.30 12.47 -21.58
CA TYR A 73 -1.47 13.02 -22.24
C TYR A 73 -2.51 13.42 -21.19
N ALA A 74 -3.32 14.42 -21.50
CA ALA A 74 -4.51 14.69 -20.70
C ALA A 74 -5.52 13.53 -20.87
N LEU A 75 -6.42 13.35 -19.91
CA LEU A 75 -7.41 12.27 -19.98
C LEU A 75 -8.49 12.52 -21.03
N ASN A 76 -8.81 13.78 -21.33
CA ASN A 76 -9.74 14.17 -22.39
C ASN A 76 -9.11 14.24 -23.79
N GLU A 77 -7.79 14.08 -23.90
CA GLU A 77 -7.06 14.08 -25.16
C GLU A 77 -6.99 12.68 -25.76
N VAL A 78 -7.15 12.57 -27.09
CA VAL A 78 -6.97 11.30 -27.80
C VAL A 78 -5.49 11.06 -28.03
N VAL A 79 -4.97 9.96 -27.48
CA VAL A 79 -3.58 9.55 -27.68
C VAL A 79 -3.33 9.26 -29.17
N PRO A 80 -2.22 9.72 -29.77
CA PRO A 80 -1.92 9.47 -31.18
C PRO A 80 -2.02 7.99 -31.57
N GLY A 81 -2.89 7.69 -32.54
CA GLY A 81 -3.14 6.33 -33.02
C GLY A 81 -4.29 5.59 -32.32
N GLU A 82 -4.93 6.20 -31.31
CA GLU A 82 -6.15 5.70 -30.67
C GLU A 82 -7.40 6.38 -31.23
N LYS A 83 -8.58 5.80 -30.95
CA LYS A 83 -9.87 6.32 -31.45
C LYS A 83 -10.60 7.18 -30.41
N THR A 84 -10.34 6.95 -29.12
CA THR A 84 -11.12 7.54 -28.03
C THR A 84 -10.20 8.02 -26.90
N SER A 85 -10.63 9.06 -26.17
CA SER A 85 -10.01 9.49 -24.92
C SER A 85 -10.84 8.97 -23.73
N TYR A 86 -10.63 9.48 -22.51
CA TYR A 86 -11.55 9.26 -21.39
C TYR A 86 -12.66 10.31 -21.31
N ASP A 87 -12.72 11.27 -22.24
CA ASP A 87 -13.76 12.32 -22.32
C ASP A 87 -13.99 13.12 -21.02
N SER A 88 -12.96 13.18 -20.18
CA SER A 88 -12.96 13.95 -18.93
C SER A 88 -11.52 14.33 -18.61
N PRO A 89 -11.24 15.53 -18.09
CA PRO A 89 -9.91 15.91 -17.63
C PRO A 89 -9.50 15.16 -16.35
N VAL A 90 -10.47 14.60 -15.59
CA VAL A 90 -10.25 13.92 -14.32
C VAL A 90 -11.13 12.67 -14.22
N VAL A 91 -10.57 11.56 -13.76
CA VAL A 91 -11.32 10.34 -13.40
C VAL A 91 -10.85 9.87 -12.02
N GLY A 92 -11.70 10.01 -11.01
CA GLY A 92 -11.30 9.83 -9.61
C GLY A 92 -10.22 10.83 -9.21
N LEU A 93 -9.02 10.34 -8.88
CA LEU A 93 -7.83 11.17 -8.58
C LEU A 93 -6.88 11.30 -9.79
N ILE A 94 -7.14 10.56 -10.88
CA ILE A 94 -6.27 10.52 -12.06
C ILE A 94 -6.54 11.77 -12.89
N THR A 95 -5.49 12.50 -13.23
CA THR A 95 -5.56 13.74 -14.04
C THR A 95 -4.74 13.65 -15.33
N ARG A 96 -3.80 12.70 -15.40
CA ARG A 96 -2.97 12.43 -16.59
C ARG A 96 -2.73 10.94 -16.77
N GLN A 97 -2.44 10.57 -18.01
CA GLN A 97 -2.03 9.22 -18.40
C GLN A 97 -0.65 9.26 -19.06
N TRP A 98 0.19 8.27 -18.75
CA TRP A 98 1.45 8.01 -19.43
C TRP A 98 1.28 6.79 -20.34
N VAL A 99 1.70 6.89 -21.59
CA VAL A 99 1.57 5.80 -22.58
C VAL A 99 2.87 5.72 -23.38
N ALA A 100 3.35 4.52 -23.66
CA ALA A 100 4.39 4.30 -24.66
C ALA A 100 3.84 4.60 -26.07
N GLN A 101 4.71 4.89 -27.02
CA GLN A 101 4.28 5.10 -28.41
C GLN A 101 3.59 3.83 -28.94
N LYS A 102 2.49 3.99 -29.69
CA LYS A 102 1.77 2.86 -30.26
C LYS A 102 2.70 2.03 -31.17
N GLY A 103 2.65 0.70 -31.02
CA GLY A 103 3.48 -0.21 -31.81
C GLY A 103 4.90 -0.38 -31.29
N SER A 104 5.24 0.18 -30.12
CA SER A 104 6.56 0.02 -29.52
C SER A 104 6.51 -0.60 -28.12
N GLU A 105 7.54 -1.39 -27.84
CA GLU A 105 7.94 -1.72 -26.48
C GLU A 105 8.81 -0.59 -25.92
N GLY A 106 8.79 -0.40 -24.60
CA GLY A 106 9.64 0.61 -23.98
C GLY A 106 9.07 1.18 -22.69
N VAL A 107 9.83 2.12 -22.12
CA VAL A 107 9.46 2.77 -20.86
C VAL A 107 8.25 3.66 -21.07
N ILE A 108 7.21 3.42 -20.27
CA ILE A 108 5.97 4.22 -20.24
C ILE A 108 6.19 5.47 -19.39
N CYS A 109 6.71 5.27 -18.18
CA CYS A 109 7.03 6.34 -17.23
C CYS A 109 7.97 5.83 -16.12
N ARG A 110 8.59 6.77 -15.40
CA ARG A 110 9.38 6.54 -14.19
C ARG A 110 8.96 7.55 -13.13
N PHE A 111 8.53 7.08 -11.98
CA PHE A 111 8.08 7.92 -10.87
C PHE A 111 9.09 7.87 -9.71
N GLY A 112 9.45 9.04 -9.17
CA GLY A 112 10.26 9.12 -7.95
C GLY A 112 9.37 8.96 -6.72
N ILE A 113 9.70 8.04 -5.82
CA ILE A 113 8.91 7.75 -4.61
C ILE A 113 9.70 8.11 -3.35
N ALA A 114 10.98 7.74 -3.27
CA ALA A 114 11.86 7.97 -2.12
C ALA A 114 11.23 7.51 -0.77
N ALA A 115 10.77 6.26 -0.73
CA ALA A 115 10.14 5.69 0.46
C ALA A 115 10.34 4.17 0.58
N LYS A 116 10.18 3.65 1.79
CA LYS A 116 10.10 2.21 2.08
C LYS A 116 8.64 1.78 2.15
N PHE A 117 8.26 0.78 1.37
CA PHE A 117 6.90 0.27 1.34
C PHE A 117 6.85 -1.23 0.98
N GLU A 118 5.79 -1.91 1.42
CA GLU A 118 5.56 -3.33 1.16
C GLU A 118 4.88 -3.57 -0.17
N SER A 119 3.93 -2.71 -0.53
CA SER A 119 3.21 -2.81 -1.78
C SER A 119 2.84 -1.44 -2.33
N MET A 120 2.62 -1.40 -3.63
CA MET A 120 2.26 -0.21 -4.37
C MET A 120 1.05 -0.50 -5.25
N ASP A 121 0.01 0.31 -5.11
CA ASP A 121 -1.15 0.31 -5.98
C ASP A 121 -0.99 1.35 -7.09
N TYR A 122 -1.33 0.95 -8.31
CA TYR A 122 -1.22 1.79 -9.50
C TYR A 122 -2.45 1.62 -10.40
N TRP A 123 -2.80 2.69 -11.10
CA TRP A 123 -3.92 2.70 -12.04
C TRP A 123 -3.44 2.39 -13.44
N SER A 124 -4.07 1.40 -14.08
CA SER A 124 -3.76 1.05 -15.46
C SER A 124 -4.98 0.58 -16.25
N GLY A 125 -4.94 0.81 -17.54
CA GLY A 125 -5.78 0.20 -18.56
C GLY A 125 -4.93 0.03 -19.82
N ALA A 126 -5.47 -0.58 -20.86
CA ALA A 126 -4.73 -0.71 -22.12
C ALA A 126 -5.65 -0.62 -23.34
N GLU A 127 -5.14 0.00 -24.41
CA GLU A 127 -5.68 -0.25 -25.75
C GLU A 127 -5.14 -1.61 -26.22
N ASN A 128 -5.99 -2.47 -26.79
CA ASN A 128 -5.64 -3.86 -27.13
C ASN A 128 -5.05 -4.65 -25.94
N GLY A 129 -5.60 -4.42 -24.74
CA GLY A 129 -5.22 -5.09 -23.51
C GLY A 129 -5.60 -6.57 -23.45
N ASP A 130 -5.94 -7.02 -22.25
CA ASP A 130 -6.25 -8.41 -21.90
C ASP A 130 -5.02 -9.33 -22.06
N ARG A 131 -3.82 -8.81 -21.74
CA ARG A 131 -2.53 -9.46 -22.00
C ARG A 131 -1.50 -9.16 -20.90
N LYS A 132 -0.51 -10.04 -20.78
CA LYS A 132 0.72 -9.79 -20.01
C LYS A 132 1.63 -8.87 -20.80
N THR A 133 1.73 -7.63 -20.35
CA THR A 133 2.34 -6.55 -21.14
C THR A 133 3.13 -5.56 -20.31
N LEU A 134 3.01 -5.64 -18.98
CA LEU A 134 3.58 -4.64 -18.09
C LEU A 134 4.70 -5.26 -17.25
N GLU A 135 5.80 -4.54 -17.20
CA GLU A 135 6.93 -4.77 -16.32
C GLU A 135 7.08 -3.56 -15.39
N ILE A 136 7.30 -3.83 -14.09
CA ILE A 136 7.55 -2.83 -13.07
C ILE A 136 8.93 -3.08 -12.49
N THR A 137 9.80 -2.08 -12.57
CA THR A 137 11.14 -2.11 -11.98
C THR A 137 11.20 -1.16 -10.79
N PHE A 138 11.55 -1.71 -9.63
CA PHE A 138 11.88 -0.97 -8.42
C PHE A 138 13.38 -0.70 -8.42
N GLU A 139 13.78 0.57 -8.50
CA GLU A 139 15.17 1.01 -8.32
C GLU A 139 15.34 1.50 -6.88
N TYR A 140 16.30 0.92 -6.15
CA TYR A 140 16.54 1.26 -4.75
C TYR A 140 17.67 2.28 -4.60
N ILE A 141 17.67 3.01 -3.48
CA ILE A 141 18.70 4.04 -3.19
C ILE A 141 20.13 3.47 -3.17
N ASP A 142 20.29 2.19 -2.81
CA ASP A 142 21.59 1.50 -2.81
C ASP A 142 22.10 1.14 -4.23
N GLY A 143 21.37 1.50 -5.28
CA GLY A 143 21.71 1.24 -6.68
C GLY A 143 21.29 -0.14 -7.17
N THR A 144 20.72 -1.00 -6.32
CA THR A 144 20.16 -2.29 -6.75
C THR A 144 18.77 -2.11 -7.35
N SER A 145 18.28 -3.12 -8.06
CA SER A 145 16.92 -3.11 -8.59
C SER A 145 16.24 -4.48 -8.49
N ALA A 146 14.92 -4.46 -8.50
CA ALA A 146 14.09 -5.67 -8.60
C ALA A 146 13.00 -5.47 -9.65
N VAL A 147 12.67 -6.54 -10.37
CA VAL A 147 11.74 -6.50 -11.49
C VAL A 147 10.56 -7.43 -11.23
N VAL A 148 9.35 -6.92 -11.43
CA VAL A 148 8.11 -7.68 -11.48
C VAL A 148 7.62 -7.66 -12.92
N ASN A 149 7.70 -8.80 -13.60
CA ASN A 149 7.44 -8.91 -15.04
C ASN A 149 6.15 -9.71 -15.32
N GLY A 150 5.64 -9.61 -16.53
CA GLY A 150 4.50 -10.39 -17.02
C GLY A 150 3.19 -10.00 -16.35
N LEU A 151 3.05 -8.75 -15.91
CA LEU A 151 1.83 -8.28 -15.28
C LEU A 151 0.73 -8.13 -16.34
N TYR A 152 -0.42 -8.75 -16.04
CA TYR A 152 -1.60 -8.69 -16.89
C TYR A 152 -2.29 -7.33 -16.76
N VAL A 153 -2.65 -6.72 -17.89
CA VAL A 153 -3.39 -5.46 -17.94
C VAL A 153 -4.64 -5.65 -18.78
N HIS A 154 -5.79 -5.33 -18.20
CA HIS A 154 -7.09 -5.42 -18.86
C HIS A 154 -7.27 -4.36 -19.93
N GLU A 155 -8.02 -4.72 -20.96
CA GLU A 155 -8.45 -3.81 -22.01
C GLU A 155 -9.45 -2.77 -21.44
N ARG A 156 -9.32 -1.51 -21.88
CA ARG A 156 -10.01 -0.37 -21.25
C ARG A 156 -11.39 -0.04 -21.81
N SER A 157 -11.73 -0.47 -23.03
CA SER A 157 -12.95 -0.02 -23.73
C SER A 157 -14.25 -0.46 -23.05
N LYS A 158 -14.17 -1.49 -22.21
CA LYS A 158 -15.29 -2.00 -21.42
C LYS A 158 -14.79 -2.69 -20.17
N LEU A 159 -15.64 -2.73 -19.15
CA LEU A 159 -15.33 -3.41 -17.89
C LEU A 159 -15.12 -4.91 -18.13
N ARG A 160 -13.99 -5.41 -17.63
CA ARG A 160 -13.60 -6.82 -17.71
C ARG A 160 -13.82 -7.51 -16.36
N PRO A 161 -14.21 -8.79 -16.37
CA PRO A 161 -14.31 -9.57 -15.15
C PRO A 161 -12.92 -9.66 -14.49
N LYS A 162 -12.91 -9.69 -13.16
CA LYS A 162 -11.68 -9.85 -12.39
C LYS A 162 -11.07 -11.23 -12.66
N GLY A 163 -9.90 -11.25 -13.31
CA GLY A 163 -9.13 -12.47 -13.56
C GLY A 163 -8.38 -12.98 -12.34
N THR A 164 -7.63 -14.07 -12.50
CA THR A 164 -6.73 -14.63 -11.46
C THR A 164 -5.29 -14.12 -11.60
N ASP A 165 -4.93 -13.63 -12.78
CA ASP A 165 -3.60 -13.15 -13.12
C ASP A 165 -3.55 -11.63 -13.00
N ASN A 166 -2.73 -11.11 -12.08
CA ASN A 166 -2.72 -9.70 -11.65
C ASN A 166 -4.15 -9.13 -11.42
N PRO A 167 -4.91 -9.69 -10.47
CA PRO A 167 -6.29 -9.28 -10.23
C PRO A 167 -6.38 -7.82 -9.79
N TYR A 168 -7.20 -7.02 -10.46
CA TYR A 168 -7.44 -5.64 -10.04
C TYR A 168 -8.20 -5.60 -8.69
N ILE A 169 -7.93 -4.59 -7.88
CA ILE A 169 -8.58 -4.34 -6.59
C ILE A 169 -9.93 -3.68 -6.81
N GLU A 170 -9.96 -2.63 -7.63
CA GLU A 170 -11.14 -1.83 -7.96
C GLU A 170 -11.01 -1.23 -9.37
N TYR A 171 -12.05 -0.54 -9.81
CA TYR A 171 -12.08 0.13 -11.11
C TYR A 171 -12.78 1.50 -11.02
N LEU A 172 -12.49 2.37 -12.00
CA LEU A 172 -13.18 3.63 -12.24
C LEU A 172 -13.68 3.67 -13.68
N LEU A 173 -14.88 4.22 -13.87
CA LEU A 173 -15.47 4.46 -15.19
C LEU A 173 -15.37 5.95 -15.52
N SER A 174 -14.97 6.25 -16.75
CA SER A 174 -15.10 7.59 -17.32
C SER A 174 -16.51 7.81 -17.90
N PRO A 175 -16.87 9.06 -18.28
CA PRO A 175 -18.18 9.35 -18.88
C PRO A 175 -18.50 8.54 -20.14
N ASN A 176 -17.47 8.18 -20.92
CA ASN A 176 -17.60 7.33 -22.10
C ASN A 176 -17.36 5.83 -21.82
N GLU A 177 -17.53 5.41 -20.56
CA GLU A 177 -17.42 4.02 -20.08
C GLU A 177 -16.05 3.34 -20.25
N ASN A 178 -15.02 4.08 -20.65
CA ASN A 178 -13.65 3.58 -20.58
C ASN A 178 -13.23 3.36 -19.12
N VAL A 179 -12.44 2.31 -18.91
CA VAL A 179 -12.18 1.78 -17.57
C VAL A 179 -10.73 1.96 -17.17
N TRP A 180 -10.52 2.47 -15.96
CA TRP A 180 -9.27 2.36 -15.23
C TRP A 180 -9.37 1.25 -14.19
N TYR A 181 -8.34 0.41 -14.10
CA TYR A 181 -8.25 -0.64 -13.11
C TYR A 181 -7.12 -0.33 -12.12
N ARG A 182 -7.35 -0.53 -10.82
CA ARG A 182 -6.32 -0.42 -9.80
C ARG A 182 -5.70 -1.78 -9.56
N TYR A 183 -4.39 -1.90 -9.74
CA TYR A 183 -3.62 -3.11 -9.47
C TYR A 183 -2.69 -2.91 -8.29
N ARG A 184 -2.22 -4.02 -7.68
CA ARG A 184 -1.23 -4.01 -6.60
C ARG A 184 0.02 -4.75 -7.03
N ALA A 185 1.16 -4.08 -6.96
CA ALA A 185 2.47 -4.69 -7.10
C ALA A 185 3.12 -4.82 -5.71
N LYS A 186 3.63 -6.01 -5.39
CA LYS A 186 4.43 -6.22 -4.18
C LYS A 186 5.86 -5.74 -4.44
N ASN A 187 6.41 -4.95 -3.52
CA ASN A 187 7.83 -4.62 -3.52
C ASN A 187 8.65 -5.89 -3.18
N PRO A 188 9.57 -6.35 -4.05
CA PRO A 188 10.39 -7.53 -3.77
C PRO A 188 11.37 -7.35 -2.59
N SER A 189 11.76 -6.11 -2.27
CA SER A 189 12.67 -5.79 -1.16
C SER A 189 12.08 -4.67 -0.28
N PRO A 190 11.05 -4.96 0.54
CA PRO A 190 10.33 -3.96 1.34
C PRO A 190 11.18 -3.28 2.42
N GLU A 191 12.32 -3.88 2.79
CA GLU A 191 13.30 -3.32 3.71
C GLU A 191 14.15 -2.20 3.09
N LYS A 192 14.24 -2.17 1.76
CA LYS A 192 15.00 -1.20 0.99
C LYS A 192 14.14 0.00 0.62
N GLU A 193 14.76 1.17 0.62
CA GLU A 193 14.12 2.40 0.19
C GLU A 193 14.12 2.47 -1.33
N VAL A 194 12.93 2.61 -1.91
CA VAL A 194 12.73 2.71 -3.34
C VAL A 194 12.95 4.16 -3.76
N LEU A 195 13.92 4.38 -4.65
CA LEU A 195 14.20 5.67 -5.24
C LEU A 195 13.19 5.97 -6.36
N THR A 196 13.10 5.06 -7.34
CA THR A 196 12.17 5.20 -8.46
C THR A 196 11.43 3.89 -8.77
N VAL A 197 10.25 4.04 -9.36
CA VAL A 197 9.50 2.94 -9.96
C VAL A 197 9.33 3.22 -11.44
N THR A 198 9.81 2.29 -12.28
CA THR A 198 9.73 2.39 -13.73
C THR A 198 8.69 1.40 -14.26
N PHE A 199 7.77 1.89 -15.09
CA PHE A 199 6.79 1.08 -15.79
C PHE A 199 7.21 0.92 -17.25
N ARG A 200 7.22 -0.30 -17.75
CA ARG A 200 7.64 -0.64 -19.12
C ARG A 200 6.59 -1.48 -19.82
N ASN A 201 6.30 -1.14 -21.08
CA ASN A 201 5.55 -1.98 -21.99
C ASN A 201 6.48 -3.04 -22.60
N THR A 202 6.06 -4.29 -22.53
CA THR A 202 6.77 -5.46 -23.08
C THR A 202 6.03 -6.10 -24.25
N ASN A 203 4.97 -5.49 -24.77
CA ASN A 203 4.24 -6.00 -25.94
C ASN A 203 3.85 -4.85 -26.88
N PRO A 204 4.36 -4.81 -28.13
CA PRO A 204 4.12 -3.70 -29.06
C PRO A 204 2.67 -3.65 -29.58
N GLU A 205 1.92 -4.76 -29.49
CA GLU A 205 0.52 -4.82 -29.92
C GLU A 205 -0.45 -4.24 -28.89
N CYS A 206 0.02 -4.04 -27.65
CA CYS A 206 -0.74 -3.53 -26.53
C CYS A 206 -0.21 -2.14 -26.15
N ALA A 207 -1.10 -1.21 -25.84
CA ALA A 207 -0.73 0.12 -25.33
C ALA A 207 -1.22 0.27 -23.89
N PRO A 208 -0.50 -0.32 -22.90
CA PRO A 208 -0.78 -0.08 -21.50
C PRO A 208 -0.48 1.38 -21.15
N ARG A 209 -1.33 1.92 -20.27
CA ARG A 209 -1.19 3.28 -19.76
C ARG A 209 -1.17 3.30 -18.25
N ILE A 210 -0.46 4.26 -17.69
CA ILE A 210 -0.29 4.43 -16.25
C ILE A 210 -0.86 5.77 -15.82
N GLY A 211 -1.77 5.75 -14.86
CA GLY A 211 -2.29 6.96 -14.24
C GLY A 211 -1.24 7.67 -13.39
N ASN A 212 -1.31 8.99 -13.29
CA ASN A 212 -0.36 9.79 -12.50
C ASN A 212 -0.63 9.78 -10.98
N VAL A 213 -1.13 8.66 -10.46
CA VAL A 213 -1.45 8.45 -9.04
C VAL A 213 -0.92 7.10 -8.61
N ILE A 214 -0.20 7.11 -7.51
CA ILE A 214 0.33 5.90 -6.86
C ILE A 214 -0.13 5.90 -5.41
N HIS A 215 -0.55 4.74 -4.92
CA HIS A 215 -0.70 4.51 -3.49
C HIS A 215 0.37 3.52 -3.05
N TYR A 216 0.96 3.67 -1.88
CA TYR A 216 1.80 2.63 -1.32
C TYR A 216 1.45 2.37 0.14
N SER A 217 1.61 1.13 0.55
CA SER A 217 1.39 0.70 1.93
C SER A 217 2.69 0.31 2.61
N SER A 218 2.88 0.77 3.82
CA SER A 218 4.01 0.42 4.70
C SER A 218 3.49 0.03 6.08
N ARG A 219 4.19 -0.85 6.78
CA ARG A 219 3.87 -1.14 8.18
C ARG A 219 4.40 -0.06 9.09
N ILE A 220 3.60 0.34 10.08
CA ILE A 220 4.04 1.27 11.11
C ILE A 220 5.08 0.56 11.97
N ARG A 221 6.33 1.02 11.93
CA ARG A 221 7.38 0.55 12.84
C ARG A 221 7.24 1.32 14.16
N SER A 222 7.15 0.59 15.27
CA SER A 222 6.90 1.11 16.63
C SER A 222 7.86 2.22 17.11
N GLY A 223 8.99 2.43 16.44
CA GLY A 223 9.95 3.50 16.76
C GLY A 223 9.48 4.93 16.40
N ALA A 224 8.48 5.09 15.54
CA ALA A 224 7.96 6.41 15.15
C ALA A 224 7.04 7.05 16.21
N ILE A 225 6.54 6.26 17.18
CA ILE A 225 5.55 6.72 18.19
C ILE A 225 6.24 7.30 19.44
N LEU A 226 7.56 7.14 19.58
CA LEU A 226 8.32 7.57 20.77
C LEU A 226 9.06 8.90 20.59
N GLN A 227 8.75 9.68 19.53
CA GLN A 227 9.33 11.01 19.29
C GLN A 227 8.24 12.07 19.18
N GLU A 228 7.39 12.21 20.21
CA GLU A 228 6.71 13.46 20.56
C GLU A 228 6.71 13.64 22.09
#